data_AF-A0A543C0P1-F1
#
_entry.id   AF-A0A543C0P1-F1
#
_cell.length_a   1.000
_cell.length_b   1.000
_cell.length_c   1.000
_cell.angle_alpha   90.00
_cell.angle_beta   90.00
_cell.angle_gamma   90.00
#
_symmetry.space_group_name_H-M   'P 1'
#
loop_
_entity.id
_entity.type
_entity.pdbx_description
1 polymer ?
#
loop_
_entity_poly.entity_id
_entity_poly.type
_entity_poly.pdbx_seq_one_letter_code
_entity_poly.pdbx_strand_id
1 'polypeptide(L)'
;MGSDAESILVRRDALLEASRLFADAATDVTAAEKAYEGADASDTPGCFGLVSGASDELYKEYEEFHNTMRHALATLRETLSYASEAFVASHATYRDADWLTLLDGH
;
A
#
# COMPACT_ATOMS: atom_id res chain seq x y z
N MET A 1 31.87 23.86 -0.55
CA MET A 1 31.50 22.71 -1.40
C MET A 1 30.92 21.51 -0.63
N GLY A 2 30.65 21.59 0.68
CA GLY A 2 30.08 20.47 1.47
C GLY A 2 28.53 20.37 1.55
N SER A 3 27.81 21.43 1.16
CA SER A 3 26.33 21.52 1.33
C SER A 3 25.54 20.58 0.41
N ASP A 4 26.04 20.38 -0.81
CA ASP A 4 25.23 19.77 -1.86
C ASP A 4 25.30 18.24 -1.80
N ALA A 5 26.45 17.68 -1.43
CA ALA A 5 26.63 16.25 -1.20
C ALA A 5 25.82 15.77 0.02
N GLU A 6 25.81 16.55 1.10
CA GLU A 6 25.03 16.23 2.31
C GLU A 6 23.51 16.30 2.03
N SER A 7 23.06 17.30 1.26
CA SER A 7 21.67 17.42 0.80
C SER A 7 21.23 16.22 -0.05
N ILE A 8 22.11 15.67 -0.89
CA ILE A 8 21.83 14.48 -1.72
C ILE A 8 21.73 13.21 -0.87
N LEU A 9 22.64 13.01 0.09
CA LEU A 9 22.59 11.85 0.99
C LEU A 9 21.33 11.85 1.86
N VAL A 10 20.93 13.02 2.37
CA VAL A 10 19.67 13.18 3.14
C VAL A 10 18.46 12.82 2.27
N ARG A 11 18.41 13.27 1.01
CA ARG A 11 17.33 12.92 0.08
C ARG A 11 17.31 11.43 -0.26
N ARG A 12 18.48 10.81 -0.39
CA ARG A 12 18.61 9.38 -0.65
C ARG A 12 18.05 8.56 0.52
N ASP A 13 18.48 8.84 1.73
CA ASP A 13 18.03 8.10 2.92
C ASP A 13 16.52 8.31 3.15
N ALA A 14 15.99 9.49 2.84
CA ALA A 14 14.55 9.76 2.86
C ALA A 14 13.74 8.91 1.86
N LEU A 15 14.29 8.57 0.68
CA LEU A 15 13.63 7.68 -0.29
C LEU A 15 13.54 6.24 0.23
N LEU A 16 14.60 5.75 0.88
CA LEU A 16 14.59 4.44 1.53
C LEU A 16 13.56 4.37 2.66
N GLU A 17 13.49 5.42 3.46
CA GLU A 17 12.51 5.50 4.54
C GLU A 17 11.08 5.56 4.01
N ALA A 18 10.83 6.37 2.97
CA ALA A 18 9.54 6.38 2.29
C ALA A 18 9.18 5.00 1.73
N SER A 19 10.11 4.29 1.09
CA SER A 19 9.86 2.92 0.62
C SER A 19 9.38 2.00 1.73
N ARG A 20 10.03 2.03 2.91
CA ARG A 20 9.65 1.20 4.07
C ARG A 20 8.26 1.54 4.57
N LEU A 21 7.97 2.82 4.78
CA LEU A 21 6.66 3.27 5.25
C LEU A 21 5.52 2.81 4.32
N PHE A 22 5.74 2.86 3.00
CA PHE A 22 4.75 2.40 2.03
C PHE A 22 4.62 0.87 1.99
N ALA A 23 5.71 0.12 2.18
CA ALA A 23 5.67 -1.34 2.27
C ALA A 23 4.96 -1.82 3.55
N ASP A 24 5.21 -1.15 4.68
CA ASP A 24 4.53 -1.41 5.95
C ASP A 24 3.04 -1.11 5.82
N ALA A 25 2.68 0.03 5.22
CA ALA A 25 1.28 0.37 4.94
C ALA A 25 0.59 -0.66 4.04
N ALA A 26 1.26 -1.20 3.01
CA ALA A 26 0.70 -2.27 2.18
C ALA A 26 0.46 -3.56 2.98
N THR A 27 1.33 -3.85 3.94
CA THR A 27 1.18 -4.98 4.87
C THR A 27 -0.02 -4.77 5.81
N ASP A 28 -0.18 -3.57 6.35
CA ASP A 28 -1.32 -3.21 7.19
C ASP A 28 -2.65 -3.32 6.43
N VAL A 29 -2.69 -2.88 5.17
CA VAL A 29 -3.88 -3.06 4.31
C VAL A 29 -4.18 -4.55 4.08
N THR A 30 -3.15 -5.38 3.88
CA THR A 30 -3.33 -6.84 3.75
C THR A 30 -3.91 -7.46 5.03
N ALA A 31 -3.50 -6.97 6.21
CA ALA A 31 -4.07 -7.40 7.48
C ALA A 31 -5.53 -6.96 7.63
N ALA A 32 -5.85 -5.73 7.22
CA ALA A 32 -7.22 -5.20 7.22
C ALA A 32 -8.15 -5.98 6.26
N GLU A 33 -7.67 -6.33 5.06
CA GLU A 33 -8.39 -7.17 4.09
C GLU A 33 -8.75 -8.53 4.71
N LYS A 34 -7.80 -9.20 5.36
CA LYS A 34 -8.05 -10.48 6.05
C LYS A 34 -9.04 -10.34 7.21
N ALA A 35 -8.95 -9.26 7.98
CA ALA A 35 -9.87 -9.01 9.08
C ALA A 35 -11.30 -8.77 8.56
N TYR A 36 -11.42 -8.02 7.46
CA TYR A 36 -12.69 -7.76 6.78
C TYR A 36 -13.31 -9.05 6.24
N GLU A 37 -12.54 -9.88 5.52
CA GLU A 37 -13.01 -11.18 5.01
C GLU A 37 -13.36 -12.16 6.14
N GLY A 38 -12.62 -12.13 7.26
CA GLY A 38 -12.92 -12.94 8.44
C GLY A 38 -14.24 -12.56 9.11
N ALA A 39 -14.51 -11.26 9.24
CA ALA A 39 -15.77 -10.74 9.79
C ALA A 39 -16.95 -11.04 8.84
N ASP A 40 -16.75 -10.87 7.53
CA ASP A 40 -17.75 -11.23 6.51
C ASP A 40 -18.17 -12.70 6.64
N ALA A 41 -17.20 -13.61 6.77
CA ALA A 41 -17.45 -15.05 6.90
C ALA A 41 -18.14 -15.45 8.22
N SER A 42 -17.96 -14.68 9.30
CA SER A 42 -18.66 -14.92 10.57
C SER A 42 -20.10 -14.40 10.57
N ASP A 43 -20.35 -13.30 9.85
CA ASP A 43 -21.64 -12.61 9.85
C ASP A 43 -22.59 -13.14 8.78
N THR A 44 -22.07 -13.69 7.67
CA THR A 44 -22.90 -14.27 6.60
C THR A 44 -23.89 -15.31 7.15
N PRO A 45 -23.47 -16.34 7.91
CA PRO A 45 -24.39 -17.35 8.48
C PRO A 45 -25.49 -16.76 9.37
N GLY A 46 -25.20 -15.67 10.09
CA GLY A 46 -26.16 -15.00 10.99
C GLY A 46 -27.19 -14.15 10.24
N CYS A 47 -26.76 -13.47 9.18
CA CYS A 47 -27.66 -12.70 8.31
C CYS A 47 -28.62 -13.59 7.52
N PHE A 48 -28.21 -14.79 7.12
CA PHE A 48 -29.08 -15.75 6.40
C PHE A 48 -30.31 -16.20 7.21
N GLY A 49 -30.25 -16.17 8.54
CA GLY A 49 -31.35 -16.64 9.40
C GLY A 49 -32.44 -15.62 9.71
N LEU A 50 -32.17 -14.32 9.53
CA LEU A 50 -33.03 -13.21 10.02
C LEU A 50 -33.90 -12.55 8.93
N VAL A 51 -33.61 -12.78 7.64
CA VAL A 51 -34.23 -12.04 6.53
C VAL A 51 -35.06 -12.94 5.63
N SER A 52 -36.07 -13.63 6.16
CA SER A 52 -37.03 -14.36 5.33
C SER A 52 -38.09 -13.39 4.76
N GLY A 53 -37.89 -12.90 3.53
CA GLY A 53 -38.92 -12.20 2.74
C GLY A 53 -38.49 -10.93 2.01
N ALA A 54 -37.38 -10.30 2.40
CA ALA A 54 -36.75 -9.15 1.74
C ALA A 54 -35.30 -9.45 1.28
N SER A 55 -34.94 -10.74 1.27
CA SER A 55 -33.56 -11.23 1.23
C SER A 55 -32.78 -10.82 -0.01
N ASP A 56 -33.40 -10.83 -1.19
CA ASP A 56 -32.63 -10.78 -2.44
C ASP A 56 -32.07 -9.39 -2.75
N GLU A 57 -32.79 -8.32 -2.39
CA GLU A 57 -32.37 -6.95 -2.68
C GLU A 57 -31.32 -6.48 -1.67
N LEU A 58 -31.56 -6.72 -0.37
CA LEU A 58 -30.58 -6.47 0.69
C LEU A 58 -29.30 -7.32 0.53
N TYR A 59 -29.44 -8.56 0.07
CA TYR A 59 -28.29 -9.42 -0.20
C TYR A 59 -27.47 -8.92 -1.40
N LYS A 60 -28.12 -8.45 -2.47
CA LYS A 60 -27.44 -7.83 -3.60
C LYS A 60 -26.70 -6.56 -3.18
N GLU A 61 -27.34 -5.68 -2.43
CA GLU A 61 -26.70 -4.46 -1.92
C GLU A 61 -25.48 -4.79 -1.03
N TYR A 62 -25.60 -5.82 -0.18
CA TYR A 62 -24.49 -6.31 0.62
C TYR A 62 -23.36 -6.88 -0.22
N GLU A 63 -23.66 -7.72 -1.21
CA GLU A 63 -22.67 -8.32 -2.11
C GLU A 63 -21.96 -7.25 -2.94
N GLU A 64 -22.69 -6.25 -3.44
CA GLU A 64 -22.14 -5.10 -4.16
C GLU A 64 -21.22 -4.25 -3.27
N PHE A 65 -21.66 -3.93 -2.05
CA PHE A 65 -20.84 -3.22 -1.07
C PHE A 65 -19.59 -4.02 -0.74
N HIS A 66 -19.72 -5.32 -0.49
CA HIS A 66 -18.62 -6.19 -0.15
C HIS A 66 -17.60 -6.27 -1.28
N ASN A 67 -18.06 -6.46 -2.52
CA ASN A 67 -17.19 -6.47 -3.69
C ASN A 67 -16.48 -5.13 -3.88
N THR A 68 -17.18 -4.01 -3.65
CA THR A 68 -16.60 -2.66 -3.72
C THR A 68 -15.48 -2.48 -2.69
N MET A 69 -15.72 -2.88 -1.43
CA MET A 69 -14.72 -2.80 -0.37
C MET A 69 -13.50 -3.66 -0.66
N ARG A 70 -13.70 -4.90 -1.15
CA ARG A 70 -12.61 -5.80 -1.53
C ARG A 70 -11.74 -5.20 -2.65
N HIS A 71 -12.36 -4.63 -3.69
CA HIS A 71 -11.64 -3.97 -4.77
C HIS A 71 -10.88 -2.72 -4.29
N ALA A 72 -11.48 -1.92 -3.41
CA ALA A 72 -10.85 -0.72 -2.87
C ALA A 72 -9.59 -1.07 -2.05
N LEU A 73 -9.67 -2.08 -1.18
CA LEU A 73 -8.53 -2.55 -0.38
C LEU A 73 -7.42 -3.14 -1.25
N ALA A 74 -7.78 -3.95 -2.25
CA ALA A 74 -6.81 -4.50 -3.21
C ALA A 74 -6.09 -3.38 -3.99
N THR A 75 -6.83 -2.39 -4.48
CA THR A 75 -6.28 -1.24 -5.21
C THR A 75 -5.33 -0.42 -4.35
N LEU A 76 -5.71 -0.17 -3.08
CA LEU A 76 -4.86 0.56 -2.14
C LEU A 76 -3.56 -0.20 -1.85
N ARG A 77 -3.64 -1.51 -1.57
CA ARG A 77 -2.48 -2.37 -1.37
C ARG A 77 -1.52 -2.32 -2.56
N GLU A 78 -2.05 -2.47 -3.78
CA GLU A 78 -1.23 -2.45 -5.00
C GLU A 78 -0.57 -1.09 -5.23
N THR A 79 -1.30 0.00 -4.99
CA THR A 79 -0.78 1.37 -5.13
C THR A 79 0.36 1.62 -4.14
N LEU A 80 0.23 1.16 -2.89
CA LEU A 80 1.25 1.31 -1.86
C LEU A 80 2.51 0.49 -2.21
N SER A 81 2.34 -0.76 -2.66
CA SER A 81 3.46 -1.61 -3.12
C SER A 81 4.19 -0.97 -4.30
N TYR A 82 3.47 -0.48 -5.31
CA TYR A 82 4.05 0.17 -6.47
C TYR A 82 4.83 1.44 -6.08
N ALA A 83 4.27 2.26 -5.18
CA ALA A 83 4.96 3.44 -4.67
C ALA A 83 6.26 3.07 -3.92
N SER A 84 6.22 2.01 -3.09
CA SER A 84 7.42 1.51 -2.41
C SER A 84 8.51 1.11 -3.41
N GLU A 85 8.16 0.34 -4.44
CA GLU A 85 9.09 -0.07 -5.51
C GLU A 85 9.66 1.14 -6.27
N ALA A 86 8.82 2.14 -6.55
CA ALA A 86 9.26 3.37 -7.22
C ALA A 86 10.26 4.17 -6.38
N PHE A 87 10.09 4.21 -5.05
CA PHE A 87 11.06 4.83 -4.14
C PHE A 87 12.38 4.06 -4.10
N VAL A 88 12.35 2.71 -4.10
CA VAL A 88 13.56 1.88 -4.20
C VAL A 88 14.30 2.12 -5.52
N ALA A 89 13.58 2.17 -6.65
CA ALA A 89 14.15 2.44 -7.96
C ALA A 89 14.78 3.85 -8.03
N SER A 90 14.09 4.84 -7.45
CA SER A 90 14.61 6.21 -7.34
C SER A 90 15.88 6.25 -6.48
N HIS A 91 15.88 5.57 -5.34
CA HIS A 91 17.06 5.42 -4.48
C HIS A 91 18.24 4.76 -5.24
N ALA A 92 17.99 3.70 -6.00
CA ALA A 92 19.02 3.02 -6.80
C ALA A 92 19.59 3.93 -7.89
N THR A 93 18.76 4.77 -8.51
CA THR A 93 19.21 5.78 -9.49
C THR A 93 20.14 6.80 -8.84
N TYR A 94 19.83 7.24 -7.61
CA TYR A 94 20.75 8.06 -6.81
C TYR A 94 22.02 7.30 -6.40
N ARG A 95 22.06 5.97 -6.38
CA ARG A 95 23.30 5.23 -6.08
C ARG A 95 24.17 5.04 -7.31
N ASP A 96 23.56 4.76 -8.46
CA ASP A 96 24.23 4.38 -9.69
C ASP A 96 24.65 5.59 -10.54
N ALA A 97 24.03 6.75 -10.34
CA ALA A 97 24.59 8.02 -10.76
C ALA A 97 25.87 8.27 -9.94
N ASP A 98 27.02 8.02 -10.54
CA ASP A 98 28.35 8.03 -9.91
C ASP A 98 28.82 9.45 -9.49
N TRP A 99 28.11 10.13 -8.58
CA TRP A 99 28.48 11.47 -8.09
C TRP A 99 29.74 11.48 -7.21
N LEU A 100 30.24 10.31 -6.81
CA LEU A 100 31.58 10.19 -6.23
C LEU A 100 32.66 10.66 -7.22
N THR A 101 32.49 10.45 -8.54
CA THR A 101 33.41 10.99 -9.55
C THR A 101 33.27 12.50 -9.79
N LEU A 102 32.10 13.09 -9.51
CA LEU A 102 31.87 14.54 -9.59
C LEU A 102 32.43 15.32 -8.40
N LEU A 103 32.59 14.66 -7.24
CA LEU A 103 33.17 15.25 -6.04
C LEU A 103 34.70 15.12 -5.96
N ASP A 104 35.30 14.09 -6.58
CA ASP A 104 36.76 13.90 -6.63
C ASP A 104 37.44 14.63 -7.82
N GLY A 105 36.66 15.22 -8.73
CA GLY A 105 37.14 15.87 -9.95
C GLY A 105 37.25 17.40 -9.94
N HIS A 106 36.93 18.08 -8.82
CA HIS A 106 36.97 19.55 -8.69
C HIS A 106 37.63 20.03 -7.40
#